data_AF-A0A7K7RBP9-F1
#
_entry.id   AF-A0A7K7RBP9-F1
#
_cell.length_a   1.000
_cell.length_b   1.000
_cell.length_c   1.000
_cell.angle_alpha   90.00
_cell.angle_beta   90.00
_cell.angle_gamma   90.00
#
_symmetry.space_group_name_H-M   'P 1'
#
loop_
_entity.id
_entity.type
_entity.pdbx_description
1 polymer ?
#
loop_
_entity_poly.entity_id
_entity_poly.type
_entity_poly.pdbx_seq_one_letter_code
_entity_poly.pdbx_strand_id
1 'polypeptide(L)'
;SRMKHLSSSKHIYVASCNAECSCKLDQWDPVCGDNGITYMTACFAGCKSSSGTGKNMVFHNCSCVEGQRLGLGNSSAVLGQCQRENCAKAFPYFLALQTACAFILALGGTPTYMIMFRSVSPDLKSFAVGIEALGGRVLGGLPAPIYFGALIDETCLKWGTKSCGGSGSCRVYDTKEFRNVYLGLIAGLRAGCCLLYIVLCVLIIKRFK
;
A
#
# COMPACT_ATOMS: atom_id res chain seq x y z
N SER A 1 -5.01 -0.45 -22.38
CA SER A 1 -4.43 0.51 -23.34
C SER A 1 -4.15 1.85 -22.69
N ARG A 2 -2.87 2.10 -22.39
CA ARG A 2 -2.18 3.41 -22.47
C ARG A 2 -2.94 4.63 -21.92
N MET A 3 -2.82 4.90 -20.61
CA MET A 3 -2.88 6.28 -20.14
C MET A 3 -1.56 6.96 -20.50
N LYS A 4 -1.62 7.67 -21.62
CA LYS A 4 -0.59 8.56 -22.14
C LYS A 4 -0.08 9.47 -21.02
N HIS A 5 1.25 9.62 -20.98
CA HIS A 5 1.97 10.85 -20.64
C HIS A 5 1.03 12.07 -20.64
N LEU A 6 0.44 12.42 -19.50
CA LEU A 6 -0.06 13.77 -19.28
C LEU A 6 1.15 14.63 -18.92
N SER A 7 1.87 15.03 -19.96
CA SER A 7 2.74 16.20 -19.94
C SER A 7 1.88 17.48 -19.84
N SER A 8 1.06 17.57 -18.78
CA SER A 8 0.20 18.72 -18.49
C SER A 8 -0.30 18.70 -17.03
N SER A 9 0.61 18.75 -16.06
CA SER A 9 0.26 18.87 -14.62
C SER A 9 1.09 19.91 -13.87
N LYS A 10 1.55 20.97 -14.54
CA LYS A 10 2.07 22.15 -13.82
C LYS A 10 0.95 23.10 -13.34
N HIS A 11 -0.27 22.96 -13.87
CA HIS A 11 -1.39 23.89 -13.64
C HIS A 11 -2.49 23.40 -12.68
N ILE A 12 -2.45 22.15 -12.18
CA ILE A 12 -3.55 21.60 -11.34
C ILE A 12 -3.34 21.88 -9.84
N TYR A 13 -2.11 22.15 -9.40
CA TYR A 13 -1.79 22.31 -7.98
C TYR A 13 -1.80 23.77 -7.49
N VAL A 14 -1.95 24.74 -8.39
CA VAL A 14 -2.03 26.18 -8.08
C VAL A 14 -3.46 26.65 -8.38
N ALA A 15 -4.26 26.74 -7.34
CA ALA A 15 -5.57 27.36 -7.36
C ALA A 15 -5.44 28.88 -7.11
N SER A 16 -6.51 29.64 -7.36
CA SER A 16 -6.52 31.07 -7.03
C SER A 16 -6.20 31.34 -5.55
N CYS A 17 -6.61 30.44 -4.66
CA CYS A 17 -6.43 30.58 -3.22
C CYS A 17 -4.96 30.47 -2.76
N ASN A 18 -4.10 29.69 -3.43
CA ASN A 18 -2.68 29.52 -3.06
C ASN A 18 -1.72 30.20 -4.06
N ALA A 19 -2.25 30.99 -5.00
CA ALA A 19 -1.45 31.68 -6.02
C ALA A 19 -0.43 32.66 -5.42
N GLU A 20 -0.73 33.27 -4.27
CA GLU A 20 0.15 34.24 -3.60
C GLU A 20 1.42 33.61 -3.01
N CYS A 21 1.48 32.28 -2.84
CA CYS A 21 2.46 31.66 -1.96
C CYS A 21 3.62 30.95 -2.69
N SER A 22 3.70 31.02 -4.04
CA SER A 22 4.80 30.47 -4.86
C SER A 22 5.30 29.08 -4.40
N CYS A 23 4.37 28.16 -4.16
CA CYS A 23 4.66 26.89 -3.49
C CYS A 23 5.65 26.01 -4.26
N LYS A 24 6.60 25.42 -3.54
CA LYS A 24 7.53 24.43 -4.09
C LYS A 24 6.81 23.09 -4.28
N LEU A 25 6.75 22.61 -5.53
CA LEU A 25 6.09 21.34 -5.91
C LEU A 25 6.78 20.07 -5.38
N ASP A 26 8.03 20.20 -4.94
CA ASP A 26 8.86 19.10 -4.42
C ASP A 26 8.84 19.02 -2.89
N GLN A 27 8.29 20.03 -2.21
CA GLN A 27 8.17 20.03 -0.76
C GLN A 27 6.97 19.19 -0.32
N TRP A 28 7.19 18.33 0.69
CA TRP A 28 6.18 17.44 1.24
C TRP A 28 6.12 17.58 2.75
N ASP A 29 5.08 18.24 3.24
CA ASP A 29 4.81 18.45 4.67
C ASP A 29 3.30 18.55 4.89
N PRO A 30 2.58 17.41 4.85
CA PRO A 30 1.13 17.41 4.69
C PRO A 30 0.43 18.06 5.88
N VAL A 31 -0.63 18.80 5.59
CA VAL A 31 -1.50 19.42 6.60
C VAL A 31 -2.95 19.02 6.36
N CYS A 32 -3.69 18.84 7.45
CA CYS A 32 -5.12 18.59 7.40
C CYS A 32 -5.85 19.91 7.63
N GLY A 33 -6.58 20.38 6.62
CA GLY A 33 -7.47 21.53 6.78
C GLY A 33 -8.72 21.14 7.56
N ASP A 34 -9.33 22.10 8.23
CA ASP A 34 -10.61 21.91 8.95
C ASP A 34 -11.77 21.50 8.02
N ASN A 35 -11.61 21.67 6.71
CA ASN A 35 -12.52 21.13 5.70
C ASN A 35 -12.39 19.61 5.47
N GLY A 36 -11.48 18.93 6.17
CA GLY A 36 -11.22 17.49 6.05
C GLY A 36 -10.38 17.10 4.84
N ILE A 37 -9.79 18.07 4.13
CA ILE A 37 -8.91 17.84 2.98
C ILE A 37 -7.45 17.89 3.42
N THR A 38 -6.67 16.91 2.96
CA THR A 38 -5.22 16.88 3.17
C THR A 38 -4.53 17.62 2.03
N TYR A 39 -3.76 18.66 2.38
CA TYR A 39 -2.94 19.43 1.45
C TYR A 39 -1.49 18.98 1.51
N MET A 40 -0.73 19.14 0.42
CA MET A 40 0.67 18.71 0.35
C MET A 40 1.58 19.49 1.31
N THR A 41 1.27 20.78 1.52
CA THR A 41 1.92 21.68 2.47
C THR A 41 0.94 22.74 2.96
N ALA A 42 1.28 23.46 4.03
CA ALA A 42 0.55 24.65 4.48
C ALA A 42 0.45 25.75 3.39
N CYS A 43 1.46 25.85 2.51
CA CYS A 43 1.44 26.74 1.35
C CYS A 43 0.35 26.33 0.36
N PHE A 44 0.22 25.03 0.07
CA PHE A 44 -0.85 24.53 -0.80
C PHE A 44 -2.25 24.70 -0.19
N ALA A 45 -2.35 24.82 1.14
CA ALA A 45 -3.57 25.21 1.84
C ALA A 45 -3.80 26.73 1.90
N GLY A 46 -2.84 27.54 1.45
CA GLY A 46 -2.91 29.00 1.44
C GLY A 46 -2.76 29.67 2.81
N CYS A 47 -2.12 29.00 3.77
CA CYS A 47 -1.97 29.51 5.14
C CYS A 47 -0.90 30.62 5.23
N LYS A 48 -1.20 31.68 6.00
CA LYS A 48 -0.32 32.87 6.14
C LYS A 48 0.43 32.93 7.46
N SER A 49 -0.06 32.26 8.50
CA SER A 49 0.58 32.24 9.82
C SER A 49 0.52 30.85 10.45
N SER A 50 1.40 30.61 11.41
CA SER A 50 1.44 29.38 12.19
C SER A 50 1.66 29.68 13.67
N SER A 51 1.02 28.91 14.55
CA SER A 51 1.16 29.00 16.00
C SER A 51 1.44 27.62 16.59
N GLY A 52 2.15 27.57 17.72
CA GLY A 52 2.53 26.34 18.41
C GLY A 52 3.89 25.78 17.98
N THR A 53 4.25 24.62 18.54
CA THR A 53 5.54 23.96 18.32
C THR A 53 5.37 22.44 18.18
N GLY A 54 6.22 21.84 17.34
CA GLY A 54 6.25 20.39 17.11
C GLY A 54 4.92 19.84 16.58
N LYS A 55 4.37 18.82 17.26
CA LYS A 55 3.13 18.15 16.85
C LYS A 55 1.86 18.99 17.04
N ASN A 56 1.91 20.01 17.90
CA ASN A 56 0.77 20.89 18.19
C ASN A 56 0.79 22.16 17.33
N MET A 57 1.50 22.12 16.20
CA MET A 57 1.57 23.23 15.26
C MET A 57 0.25 23.37 14.49
N VAL A 58 -0.31 24.57 14.52
CA VAL A 58 -1.55 24.95 13.84
C VAL A 58 -1.26 26.07 12.87
N PHE A 59 -1.74 25.95 11.65
CA PHE A 59 -1.66 26.95 10.59
C PHE A 59 -2.99 27.70 10.51
N HIS A 60 -2.91 29.02 10.32
CA HIS A 60 -4.05 29.91 10.32
C HIS A 60 -4.12 30.73 9.03
N ASN A 61 -5.30 31.32 8.79
CA ASN A 61 -5.60 32.13 7.61
C ASN A 61 -5.35 31.36 6.31
N CYS A 62 -5.84 30.12 6.26
CA CYS A 62 -5.69 29.22 5.12
C CYS A 62 -6.81 29.46 4.08
N SER A 63 -6.51 30.25 3.06
CA SER A 63 -7.48 30.67 2.03
C SER A 63 -8.10 29.51 1.24
N CYS A 64 -7.39 28.40 1.06
CA CYS A 64 -7.92 27.23 0.35
C CYS A 64 -8.84 26.35 1.23
N VAL A 65 -8.78 26.52 2.56
CA VAL A 65 -9.63 25.78 3.52
C VAL A 65 -10.99 26.47 3.69
N GLU A 66 -11.00 27.80 3.59
CA GLU A 66 -12.17 28.67 3.80
C GLU A 66 -13.28 28.51 2.75
N GLY A 67 -12.93 28.09 1.53
CA GLY A 67 -13.79 28.22 0.34
C GLY A 67 -14.82 27.11 0.06
N GLN A 68 -15.03 26.12 0.93
CA GLN A 68 -15.88 24.95 0.58
C GLN A 68 -17.05 24.61 1.51
N ARG A 69 -17.13 25.17 2.73
CA ARG A 69 -18.29 24.97 3.62
C ARG A 69 -18.61 26.23 4.41
N LEU A 70 -19.70 26.90 4.01
CA LEU A 70 -20.56 27.79 4.80
C LEU A 70 -20.01 28.24 6.18
N GLY A 71 -18.94 29.06 6.20
CA GLY A 71 -18.55 29.99 7.27
C GLY A 71 -18.56 29.55 8.74
N LEU A 72 -18.47 28.26 9.06
CA LEU A 72 -18.64 27.75 10.44
C LEU A 72 -17.36 27.18 11.07
N GLY A 73 -16.24 27.17 10.34
CA GLY A 73 -14.94 26.72 10.85
C GLY A 73 -13.90 27.84 10.79
N ASN A 74 -12.99 27.86 11.76
CA ASN A 74 -11.78 28.67 11.62
C ASN A 74 -11.02 28.17 10.39
N SER A 75 -10.52 29.06 9.52
CA SER A 75 -9.75 28.70 8.32
C SER A 75 -8.35 28.23 8.71
N SER A 76 -8.29 27.07 9.36
CA SER A 76 -7.08 26.53 9.98
C SER A 76 -6.74 25.14 9.46
N ALA A 77 -5.48 24.77 9.61
CA ALA A 77 -4.98 23.45 9.26
C ALA A 77 -3.99 22.98 10.33
N VAL A 78 -3.99 21.68 10.62
CA VAL A 78 -3.07 21.06 11.57
C VAL A 78 -2.04 20.20 10.85
N LEU A 79 -0.88 20.01 11.46
CA LEU A 79 0.17 19.15 10.90
C LEU A 79 -0.32 17.69 10.75
N GLY A 80 -0.03 17.08 9.61
CA GLY A 80 -0.35 15.68 9.33
C GLY A 80 -1.48 15.50 8.30
N GLN A 81 -1.79 14.24 7.99
CA GLN A 81 -2.88 13.89 7.09
C GLN A 81 -4.21 13.82 7.85
N CYS A 82 -5.31 14.16 7.18
CA CYS A 82 -6.64 14.06 7.78
C CYS A 82 -6.98 12.62 8.15
N GLN A 83 -7.63 12.46 9.29
CA GLN A 83 -8.05 11.15 9.77
C GLN A 83 -9.09 10.57 8.83
N ARG A 84 -8.78 9.44 8.21
CA ARG A 84 -9.71 8.73 7.32
C ARG A 84 -10.69 7.92 8.16
N GLU A 85 -11.93 8.38 8.25
CA GLU A 85 -12.99 7.80 9.11
C GLU A 85 -13.18 6.28 8.93
N ASN A 86 -13.01 5.76 7.71
CA ASN A 86 -13.21 4.34 7.41
C ASN A 86 -11.97 3.46 7.59
N CYS A 87 -10.79 4.05 7.82
CA CYS A 87 -9.54 3.29 7.94
C CYS A 87 -9.50 2.49 9.25
N ALA A 88 -9.96 3.08 10.35
CA ALA A 88 -9.93 2.46 11.68
C ALA A 88 -10.82 1.20 11.78
N LYS A 89 -11.90 1.12 10.99
CA LYS A 89 -12.80 -0.04 10.95
C LYS A 89 -12.38 -1.10 9.92
N ALA A 90 -11.85 -0.69 8.77
CA ALA A 90 -11.45 -1.61 7.71
C ALA A 90 -10.13 -2.36 8.02
N PHE A 91 -9.21 -1.70 8.71
CA PHE A 91 -7.93 -2.29 9.09
C PHE A 91 -8.04 -3.56 9.97
N PRO A 92 -8.81 -3.58 11.08
CA PRO A 92 -8.95 -4.79 11.88
C PRO A 92 -9.64 -5.92 11.12
N TYR A 93 -10.59 -5.63 10.22
CA TYR A 93 -11.20 -6.66 9.35
C TYR A 93 -10.17 -7.29 8.41
N PHE A 94 -9.32 -6.47 7.78
CA PHE A 94 -8.24 -6.97 6.93
C PHE A 94 -7.24 -7.84 7.71
N LEU A 95 -6.83 -7.40 8.90
CA LEU A 95 -5.96 -8.18 9.77
C LEU A 95 -6.60 -9.51 10.21
N ALA A 96 -7.88 -9.49 10.58
CA ALA A 96 -8.62 -10.70 10.95
C ALA A 96 -8.68 -11.68 9.76
N LEU A 97 -9.01 -11.20 8.56
CA LEU A 97 -9.05 -12.03 7.35
C LEU A 97 -7.67 -12.63 7.03
N GLN A 98 -6.60 -11.83 7.10
CA GLN A 98 -5.25 -12.30 6.83
C GLN A 98 -4.78 -13.33 7.86
N THR A 99 -5.14 -13.14 9.12
CA THR A 99 -4.84 -14.06 10.23
C THR A 99 -5.59 -15.37 10.07
N ALA A 100 -6.90 -15.31 9.77
CA ALA A 100 -7.70 -16.51 9.49
C ALA A 100 -7.14 -17.29 8.30
N CYS A 101 -6.74 -16.60 7.23
CA CYS A 101 -6.09 -17.24 6.09
C CYS A 101 -4.76 -17.92 6.46
N ALA A 102 -3.92 -17.25 7.25
CA ALA A 102 -2.64 -17.82 7.69
C ALA A 102 -2.85 -19.06 8.56
N PHE A 103 -3.86 -19.03 9.43
CA PHE A 103 -4.24 -20.18 10.25
C PHE A 103 -4.68 -21.38 9.40
N ILE A 104 -5.54 -21.17 8.40
CA ILE A 104 -5.97 -22.24 7.47
C ILE A 104 -4.76 -22.84 6.73
N LEU A 105 -3.82 -22.01 6.29
CA LEU A 105 -2.59 -22.48 5.64
C LEU A 105 -1.71 -23.30 6.60
N ALA A 106 -1.59 -22.89 7.86
CA ALA A 106 -0.83 -23.63 8.88
C ALA A 106 -1.46 -25.00 9.19
N LEU A 107 -2.80 -25.07 9.23
CA LEU A 107 -3.53 -26.34 9.37
C LEU A 107 -3.26 -27.29 8.22
N GLY A 108 -3.13 -26.79 6.99
CA GLY A 108 -2.76 -27.59 5.82
C GLY A 108 -1.28 -27.96 5.78
N GLY A 109 -0.39 -27.09 6.26
CA GLY A 109 1.05 -27.34 6.28
C GLY A 109 1.44 -28.54 7.14
N THR A 110 0.86 -28.65 8.35
CA THR A 110 1.17 -29.74 9.29
C THR A 110 0.98 -31.15 8.69
N PRO A 111 -0.19 -31.53 8.13
CA PRO A 111 -0.36 -32.84 7.50
C PRO A 111 0.53 -33.02 6.26
N THR A 112 0.83 -31.96 5.50
CA THR A 112 1.80 -32.03 4.39
C THR A 112 3.19 -32.43 4.87
N TYR A 113 3.71 -31.80 5.93
CA TYR A 113 4.99 -32.19 6.56
C TYR A 113 4.95 -33.63 7.10
N MET A 114 3.84 -34.03 7.71
CA MET A 114 3.67 -35.39 8.22
C MET A 114 3.71 -36.45 7.12
N ILE A 115 3.08 -36.18 5.97
CA ILE A 115 3.13 -37.06 4.80
C ILE A 115 4.56 -37.13 4.26
N MET A 116 5.25 -36.00 4.11
CA MET A 116 6.65 -35.97 3.67
C MET A 116 7.54 -36.84 4.57
N PHE A 117 7.44 -36.72 5.89
CA PHE A 117 8.22 -37.53 6.83
C PHE A 117 7.90 -39.03 6.80
N ARG A 118 6.69 -39.40 6.36
CA ARG A 118 6.27 -40.81 6.17
C ARG A 118 6.79 -41.39 4.84
N SER A 119 7.08 -40.54 3.86
CA SER A 119 7.56 -40.94 2.53
C SER A 119 9.08 -41.02 2.41
N VAL A 120 9.83 -40.56 3.42
CA VAL A 120 11.30 -40.48 3.39
C VAL A 120 11.95 -41.24 4.55
N SER A 121 13.10 -41.86 4.30
CA SER A 121 13.89 -42.56 5.31
C SER A 121 14.31 -41.63 6.47
N PRO A 122 14.45 -42.12 7.71
CA PRO A 122 14.78 -41.31 8.89
C PRO A 122 16.02 -40.41 8.71
N ASP A 123 17.05 -40.92 8.05
CA ASP A 123 18.33 -40.21 7.85
C ASP A 123 18.25 -39.04 6.85
N LEU A 124 17.20 -39.01 6.01
CA LEU A 124 17.02 -38.02 4.94
C LEU A 124 15.96 -36.95 5.27
N LYS A 125 15.33 -37.02 6.46
CA LYS A 125 14.24 -36.09 6.84
C LYS A 125 14.69 -34.63 6.86
N SER A 126 15.83 -34.34 7.46
CA SER A 126 16.37 -32.97 7.54
C SER A 126 16.75 -32.43 6.16
N PHE A 127 17.21 -33.30 5.27
CA PHE A 127 17.52 -32.94 3.88
C PHE A 127 16.25 -32.61 3.09
N ALA A 128 15.19 -33.42 3.24
CA ALA A 128 13.90 -33.18 2.59
C ALA A 128 13.29 -31.81 3.00
N VAL A 129 13.29 -31.50 4.29
CA VAL A 129 12.85 -30.18 4.81
C VAL A 129 13.71 -29.05 4.25
N GLY A 130 15.04 -29.28 4.15
CA GLY A 130 15.96 -28.32 3.56
C GLY A 130 15.64 -27.99 2.10
N ILE A 131 15.34 -29.01 1.28
CA ILE A 131 14.93 -28.83 -0.12
C ILE A 131 13.59 -28.10 -0.21
N GLU A 132 12.60 -28.50 0.59
CA GLU A 132 11.30 -27.84 0.61
C GLU A 132 11.41 -26.36 0.99
N ALA A 133 12.17 -26.05 2.04
CA ALA A 133 12.40 -24.69 2.49
C ALA A 133 13.13 -23.88 1.43
N LEU A 134 14.18 -24.43 0.80
CA LEU A 134 14.89 -23.79 -0.29
C LEU A 134 13.96 -23.51 -1.47
N GLY A 135 13.15 -24.48 -1.87
CA GLY A 135 12.16 -24.34 -2.93
C GLY A 135 11.15 -23.22 -2.62
N GLY A 136 10.61 -23.17 -1.40
CA GLY A 136 9.70 -22.11 -0.97
C GLY A 136 10.35 -20.72 -1.01
N ARG A 137 11.63 -20.60 -0.65
CA ARG A 137 12.37 -19.33 -0.73
C ARG A 137 12.64 -18.92 -2.18
N VAL A 138 13.08 -19.84 -3.02
CA VAL A 138 13.41 -19.54 -4.43
C VAL A 138 12.17 -19.20 -5.25
N LEU A 139 11.09 -19.98 -5.10
CA LEU A 139 9.88 -19.81 -5.91
C LEU A 139 8.92 -18.74 -5.38
N GLY A 140 8.92 -18.48 -4.07
CA GLY A 140 8.01 -17.53 -3.43
C GLY A 140 8.73 -16.42 -2.71
N GLY A 141 9.61 -16.75 -1.76
CA GLY A 141 10.21 -15.78 -0.84
C GLY A 141 11.05 -14.68 -1.51
N LEU A 142 11.90 -15.03 -2.47
CA LEU A 142 12.74 -14.09 -3.23
C LEU A 142 11.95 -13.27 -4.25
N PRO A 143 11.07 -13.85 -5.09
CA PRO A 143 10.29 -13.06 -6.04
C PRO A 143 9.22 -12.21 -5.37
N ALA A 144 8.70 -12.60 -4.20
CA ALA A 144 7.62 -11.87 -3.52
C ALA A 144 7.89 -10.38 -3.34
N PRO A 145 8.97 -9.92 -2.68
CA PRO A 145 9.27 -8.50 -2.56
C PRO A 145 9.43 -7.78 -3.90
N ILE A 146 9.89 -8.48 -4.95
CA ILE A 146 10.14 -7.89 -6.27
C ILE A 146 8.81 -7.53 -6.94
N TYR A 147 7.90 -8.49 -7.07
CA TYR A 147 6.63 -8.22 -7.74
C TYR A 147 5.66 -7.43 -6.85
N PHE A 148 5.64 -7.67 -5.53
CA PHE A 148 4.83 -6.83 -4.63
C PHE A 148 5.38 -5.40 -4.61
N GLY A 149 6.70 -5.21 -4.58
CA GLY A 149 7.31 -3.88 -4.66
C GLY A 149 6.92 -3.15 -5.95
N ALA A 150 7.07 -3.80 -7.11
CA ALA A 150 6.70 -3.22 -8.40
C ALA A 150 5.22 -2.85 -8.47
N LEU A 151 4.33 -3.73 -7.99
CA LEU A 151 2.88 -3.48 -7.97
C LEU A 151 2.48 -2.36 -7.01
N ILE A 152 3.16 -2.24 -5.87
CA ILE A 152 2.93 -1.13 -4.93
C ILE A 152 3.35 0.18 -5.59
N ASP A 153 4.50 0.19 -6.26
CA ASP A 153 5.04 1.35 -6.97
C ASP A 153 4.13 1.80 -8.13
N GLU A 154 3.42 0.88 -8.81
CA GLU A 154 2.41 1.24 -9.81
C GLU A 154 1.25 2.05 -9.24
N THR A 155 0.89 1.84 -7.97
CA THR A 155 -0.18 2.59 -7.30
C THR A 155 0.28 3.95 -6.77
N CYS A 156 1.52 4.34 -7.04
CA CYS A 156 2.08 5.61 -6.59
C CYS A 156 1.45 6.80 -7.32
N LEU A 157 0.79 7.68 -6.57
CA LEU A 157 0.24 8.94 -7.08
C LEU A 157 1.28 10.07 -7.09
N LYS A 158 2.22 10.06 -6.15
CA LYS A 158 3.25 11.09 -6.02
C LYS A 158 4.58 10.51 -5.56
N TRP A 159 5.55 10.54 -6.45
CA TRP A 159 6.95 10.22 -6.16
C TRP A 159 7.61 11.34 -5.36
N GLY A 160 8.41 10.97 -4.36
CA GLY A 160 9.35 11.89 -3.74
C GLY A 160 10.55 12.14 -4.66
N THR A 161 11.31 13.21 -4.40
CA THR A 161 12.54 13.52 -5.14
C THR A 161 13.74 13.35 -4.20
N LYS A 162 14.84 12.77 -4.69
CA LYS A 162 16.09 12.61 -3.93
C LYS A 162 16.89 13.93 -3.95
N SER A 163 17.71 14.15 -2.92
CA SER A 163 18.57 15.33 -2.84
C SER A 163 19.60 15.43 -3.98
N CYS A 164 20.02 14.29 -4.54
CA CYS A 164 20.91 14.20 -5.71
C CYS A 164 20.16 14.16 -7.06
N GLY A 165 18.84 14.41 -7.08
CA GLY A 165 18.01 14.30 -8.25
C GLY A 165 17.43 12.89 -8.47
N GLY A 166 16.34 12.82 -9.23
CA GLY A 166 15.61 11.59 -9.53
C GLY A 166 14.53 11.20 -8.51
N SER A 167 13.73 10.18 -8.84
CA SER A 167 12.63 9.70 -8.01
C SER A 167 13.15 8.95 -6.77
N GLY A 168 12.63 9.32 -5.61
CA GLY A 168 12.81 8.69 -4.30
C GLY A 168 11.68 7.74 -3.95
N SER A 169 11.40 7.58 -2.66
CA SER A 169 10.25 6.78 -2.20
C SER A 169 8.93 7.49 -2.52
N CYS A 170 7.88 6.72 -2.80
CA CYS A 170 6.55 7.27 -3.03
C CYS A 170 5.95 7.84 -1.73
N ARG A 171 5.32 9.01 -1.84
CA ARG A 171 4.73 9.75 -0.72
C ARG A 171 3.25 9.45 -0.52
N VAL A 172 2.52 9.20 -1.61
CA VAL A 172 1.07 8.94 -1.60
C VAL A 172 0.74 7.84 -2.57
N TYR A 173 0.01 6.84 -2.08
CA TYR A 173 -0.48 5.72 -2.86
C TYR A 173 -2.00 5.80 -3.03
N ASP A 174 -2.52 5.38 -4.19
CA ASP A 174 -3.95 5.19 -4.37
C ASP A 174 -4.41 3.98 -3.55
N THR A 175 -5.21 4.23 -2.52
CA THR A 175 -5.63 3.20 -1.58
C THR A 175 -6.60 2.19 -2.18
N LYS A 176 -7.40 2.57 -3.19
CA LYS A 176 -8.35 1.66 -3.84
C LYS A 176 -7.62 0.72 -4.77
N GLU A 177 -6.72 1.27 -5.59
CA GLU A 177 -5.92 0.50 -6.52
C GLU A 177 -4.96 -0.41 -5.77
N PHE A 178 -4.28 0.10 -4.74
CA PHE A 178 -3.41 -0.70 -3.87
C PHE A 178 -4.14 -1.92 -3.29
N ARG A 179 -5.35 -1.72 -2.74
CA ARG A 179 -6.15 -2.82 -2.19
C ARG A 179 -6.50 -3.84 -3.27
N ASN A 180 -6.96 -3.40 -4.43
CA ASN A 180 -7.41 -4.28 -5.50
C ASN A 180 -6.25 -5.09 -6.08
N VAL A 181 -5.10 -4.46 -6.29
CA VAL A 181 -3.89 -5.12 -6.78
C VAL A 181 -3.37 -6.12 -5.75
N TYR A 182 -3.29 -5.74 -4.47
CA TYR A 182 -2.82 -6.61 -3.40
C TYR A 182 -3.72 -7.85 -3.23
N LEU A 183 -5.04 -7.64 -3.10
CA LEU A 183 -5.99 -8.75 -2.94
C LEU A 183 -6.13 -9.59 -4.21
N GLY A 184 -6.18 -8.95 -5.37
CA GLY A 184 -6.29 -9.62 -6.66
C GLY A 184 -5.10 -10.52 -6.95
N LEU A 185 -3.88 -10.07 -6.63
CA LEU A 185 -2.68 -10.88 -6.77
C LEU A 185 -2.68 -12.08 -5.84
N ILE A 186 -3.00 -11.89 -4.55
CA ILE A 186 -3.08 -13.01 -3.58
C ILE A 186 -4.12 -14.04 -4.03
N ALA A 187 -5.30 -13.57 -4.46
CA ALA A 187 -6.36 -14.44 -4.96
C ALA A 187 -5.92 -15.19 -6.23
N GLY A 188 -5.28 -14.50 -7.17
CA GLY A 188 -4.77 -15.09 -8.41
C GLY A 188 -3.69 -16.15 -8.18
N LEU A 189 -2.70 -15.84 -7.33
CA LEU A 189 -1.65 -16.79 -6.95
C LEU A 189 -2.24 -18.03 -6.26
N ARG A 190 -3.19 -17.83 -5.33
CA ARG A 190 -3.86 -18.96 -4.66
C ARG A 190 -4.69 -19.79 -5.62
N ALA A 191 -5.47 -19.16 -6.49
CA ALA A 191 -6.26 -19.86 -7.50
C ALA A 191 -5.34 -20.69 -8.42
N GLY A 192 -4.21 -20.11 -8.86
CA GLY A 192 -3.19 -20.81 -9.64
C GLY A 192 -2.64 -22.04 -8.91
N CYS A 193 -2.25 -21.90 -7.65
CA CYS A 193 -1.78 -23.03 -6.83
C CYS A 193 -2.85 -24.12 -6.67
N CYS A 194 -4.11 -23.74 -6.40
CA CYS A 194 -5.21 -24.71 -6.29
C CYS A 194 -5.45 -25.45 -7.61
N LEU A 195 -5.42 -24.76 -8.75
CA LEU A 195 -5.58 -25.38 -10.06
C LEU A 195 -4.44 -26.35 -10.37
N LEU A 196 -3.19 -25.96 -10.12
CA LEU A 196 -2.03 -26.85 -10.30
C LEU A 196 -2.14 -28.10 -9.42
N TYR A 197 -2.56 -27.94 -8.16
CA TYR A 197 -2.76 -29.07 -7.25
C TYR A 197 -3.84 -30.03 -7.75
N ILE A 198 -4.99 -29.51 -8.21
CA ILE A 198 -6.07 -30.32 -8.79
C ILE A 198 -5.57 -31.08 -10.03
N VAL A 199 -4.85 -30.41 -10.94
CA VAL A 199 -4.29 -31.05 -12.14
C VAL A 199 -3.33 -32.18 -11.77
N LEU A 200 -2.42 -31.95 -10.82
CA LEU A 200 -1.49 -32.97 -10.34
C LEU A 200 -2.22 -34.16 -9.72
N CYS A 201 -3.22 -33.92 -8.88
CA CYS A 201 -4.04 -34.99 -8.30
C CYS A 201 -4.75 -35.81 -9.39
N VAL A 202 -5.34 -35.17 -10.40
CA VAL A 202 -6.00 -35.85 -11.51
C VAL A 202 -5.01 -36.70 -12.32
N LEU A 203 -3.81 -36.16 -12.60
CA LEU A 203 -2.76 -36.89 -13.32
C LEU A 203 -2.24 -38.09 -12.52
N ILE A 204 -2.07 -37.95 -11.21
CA ILE A 204 -1.67 -39.04 -10.32
C ILE A 204 -2.74 -40.13 -10.29
N ILE A 205 -4.01 -39.76 -10.09
CA ILE A 205 -5.12 -40.72 -10.07
C ILE A 205 -5.21 -41.47 -11.40
N LYS A 206 -5.02 -40.80 -12.54
CA LYS A 206 -4.99 -41.44 -13.87
C LYS A 206 -3.79 -42.38 -14.08
N ARG A 207 -2.68 -42.18 -13.38
CA ARG A 207 -1.48 -43.02 -13.44
C ARG A 207 -1.61 -44.30 -12.60
N PHE A 208 -2.41 -44.25 -11.53
CA PHE A 208 -2.66 -45.37 -10.61
C PHE A 208 -3.97 -46.13 -10.90
N LYS A 209 -4.69 -45.75 -11.96
CA LYS A 209 -5.86 -46.45 -12.49
C LYS A 209 -5.50 -47.14 -13.80
#